data_AF-A0A1S4BXU9-F1
#
_entry.id   AF-A0A1S4BXU9-F1
#
_cell.length_a   1.000
_cell.length_b   1.000
_cell.length_c   1.000
_cell.angle_alpha   90.00
_cell.angle_beta   90.00
_cell.angle_gamma   90.00
#
_symmetry.space_group_name_H-M   'P 1'
#
loop_
_entity.id
_entity.type
_entity.pdbx_description
1 polymer ?
#
loop_
_entity_poly.entity_id
_entity_poly.type
_entity_poly.pdbx_seq_one_letter_code
_entity_poly.pdbx_strand_id
1 'polypeptide(L)'
;MGPSSPYLFVNKFFSVTVVEHKMFGTYIVLFILASLILGETLVFLGIWFHTSFQEPIIVALSHLHKGKGPLIVRRIRILMFCVLVYWVYSTSVIFYSRRIFHGPINWRDDVALNLLILQASLLGFSLFAWMVLDKLYPVIMEHDSVRKIIKAEEILLQERKLLMEDHGRVLQGKIAELRAKMKKLETDCKMKATKAQAAGAIVLKLKNQFEELHLKYDRLLEYNHTLRNQLHTLVSKLSNKDTEPICVTEVVWPFGR
;
A
#
# COMPACT_ATOMS: atom_id res chain seq x y z
N MET A 1 65.40 1.54 -79.60
CA MET A 1 66.12 1.54 -78.31
C MET A 1 66.19 2.98 -77.80
N GLY A 2 65.42 3.31 -76.77
CA GLY A 2 65.46 4.60 -76.06
C GLY A 2 65.17 4.31 -74.59
N PRO A 3 65.88 4.93 -73.63
CA PRO A 3 66.10 4.37 -72.31
C PRO A 3 64.84 4.47 -71.45
N SER A 4 64.37 3.30 -71.00
CA SER A 4 63.40 3.12 -69.94
C SER A 4 63.94 3.72 -68.64
N SER A 5 63.45 4.92 -68.29
CA SER A 5 63.80 5.64 -67.08
C SER A 5 63.31 4.88 -65.82
N PRO A 6 64.19 4.50 -64.89
CA PRO A 6 63.83 3.74 -63.68
C PRO A 6 63.01 4.53 -62.64
N TYR A 7 62.87 5.84 -62.80
CA TYR A 7 62.21 6.72 -61.83
C TYR A 7 60.66 6.62 -61.83
N LEU A 8 60.05 6.11 -62.90
CA LEU A 8 58.59 6.02 -63.03
C LEU A 8 57.99 4.79 -62.32
N PHE A 9 58.80 3.73 -62.15
CA PHE A 9 58.37 2.49 -61.50
C PHE A 9 58.42 2.60 -59.97
N VAL A 10 59.44 3.28 -59.44
CA VAL A 10 59.61 3.50 -58.00
C VAL A 10 58.50 4.39 -57.44
N ASN A 11 58.11 5.46 -58.17
CA ASN A 11 57.05 6.36 -57.72
C ASN A 11 55.66 5.70 -57.75
N LYS A 12 55.44 4.77 -58.69
CA LYS A 12 54.20 3.98 -58.77
C LYS A 12 54.11 2.93 -57.65
N PHE A 13 55.23 2.28 -57.31
CA PHE A 13 55.29 1.34 -56.19
C PHE A 13 55.13 2.03 -54.83
N PHE A 14 55.77 3.19 -54.65
CA PHE A 14 55.68 3.98 -53.42
C PHE A 14 54.27 4.53 -53.20
N SER A 15 53.61 4.98 -54.27
CA SER A 15 52.20 5.41 -54.20
C SER A 15 51.26 4.24 -53.89
N VAL A 16 51.52 3.03 -54.41
CA VAL A 16 50.73 1.82 -54.09
C VAL A 16 50.91 1.37 -52.64
N THR A 17 52.14 1.37 -52.09
CA THR A 17 52.38 0.99 -50.68
C THR A 17 51.83 2.00 -49.69
N VAL A 18 51.89 3.30 -50.01
CA VAL A 18 51.29 4.37 -49.18
C VAL A 18 49.75 4.30 -49.22
N VAL A 19 49.16 3.94 -50.37
CA VAL A 19 47.71 3.74 -50.50
C VAL A 19 47.24 2.50 -49.76
N GLU A 20 47.96 1.38 -49.82
CA GLU A 20 47.64 0.19 -49.03
C GLU A 20 47.65 0.48 -47.52
N HIS A 21 48.66 1.21 -47.02
CA HIS A 21 48.73 1.57 -45.61
C HIS A 21 47.58 2.50 -45.16
N LYS A 22 47.12 3.40 -46.05
CA LYS A 22 45.90 4.21 -45.80
C LYS A 22 44.63 3.37 -45.81
N MET A 23 44.53 2.37 -46.69
CA MET A 23 43.38 1.46 -46.74
C MET A 23 43.31 0.58 -45.47
N PHE A 24 44.43 0.03 -45.02
CA PHE A 24 44.49 -0.71 -43.74
C PHE A 24 44.00 0.13 -42.56
N GLY A 25 44.40 1.40 -42.48
CA GLY A 25 43.91 2.33 -41.46
C GLY A 25 42.38 2.49 -41.49
N THR A 26 41.78 2.64 -42.67
CA THR A 26 40.32 2.78 -42.81
C THR A 26 39.57 1.50 -42.42
N TYR A 27 40.11 0.31 -42.72
CA TYR A 27 39.50 -0.96 -42.32
C TYR A 27 39.53 -1.17 -40.81
N ILE A 28 40.63 -0.82 -40.14
CA ILE A 28 40.74 -0.89 -38.68
C ILE A 28 39.72 0.04 -38.03
N VAL A 29 39.58 1.27 -38.53
CA VAL A 29 38.59 2.23 -38.04
C VAL A 29 37.17 1.70 -38.23
N LEU A 30 36.86 1.12 -39.40
CA LEU A 30 35.54 0.54 -39.65
C LEU A 30 35.24 -0.64 -38.72
N PHE A 31 36.23 -1.50 -38.45
CA PHE A 31 36.09 -2.61 -37.51
C PHE A 31 35.78 -2.14 -36.08
N ILE A 32 36.45 -1.08 -35.63
CA ILE A 32 36.18 -0.45 -34.32
C ILE A 32 34.77 0.12 -34.26
N LEU A 33 34.33 0.87 -35.29
CA LEU A 33 32.97 1.43 -35.33
C LEU A 33 31.90 0.32 -35.42
N ALA A 34 32.14 -0.75 -36.19
CA ALA A 34 31.24 -1.88 -36.27
C ALA A 34 31.10 -2.60 -34.91
N SER A 35 32.22 -2.79 -34.20
CA SER A 35 32.24 -3.37 -32.86
C SER A 35 31.50 -2.50 -31.85
N LEU A 36 31.64 -1.17 -31.97
CA LEU A 36 30.94 -0.20 -31.14
C LEU A 36 29.41 -0.26 -31.35
N ILE A 37 28.95 -0.32 -32.60
CA ILE A 37 27.52 -0.43 -32.93
C ILE A 37 26.95 -1.79 -32.50
N LEU A 38 27.72 -2.87 -32.65
CA LEU A 38 27.34 -4.17 -32.08
C LEU A 38 27.18 -4.08 -30.55
N GLY A 39 28.08 -3.37 -29.87
CA GLY A 39 27.95 -3.08 -28.45
C GLY A 39 26.70 -2.26 -28.11
N GLU A 40 26.44 -1.17 -28.85
CA GLU A 40 25.27 -0.32 -28.66
C GLU A 40 23.96 -1.08 -28.89
N THR A 41 23.85 -1.82 -29.99
CA THR A 41 22.68 -2.66 -30.30
C THR A 41 22.47 -3.75 -29.26
N LEU A 42 23.54 -4.34 -28.71
CA LEU A 42 23.45 -5.29 -27.60
C LEU A 42 22.93 -4.64 -26.31
N VAL A 43 23.35 -3.41 -26.00
CA VAL A 43 22.83 -2.64 -24.86
C VAL A 43 21.36 -2.28 -25.05
N PHE A 44 20.97 -1.81 -26.24
CA PHE A 44 19.57 -1.57 -26.58
C PHE A 44 18.73 -2.84 -26.45
N LEU A 45 19.24 -3.95 -26.97
CA LEU A 45 18.56 -5.24 -26.87
C LEU A 45 18.47 -5.70 -25.41
N GLY A 46 19.50 -5.53 -24.59
CA GLY A 46 19.49 -5.87 -23.17
C GLY A 46 18.51 -5.03 -22.34
N ILE A 47 18.28 -3.77 -22.72
CA ILE A 47 17.25 -2.92 -22.12
C ILE A 47 15.85 -3.37 -22.58
N TRP A 48 15.70 -3.73 -23.86
CA TRP A 48 14.45 -4.20 -24.44
C TRP A 48 14.04 -5.59 -23.94
N PHE A 49 15.02 -6.47 -23.71
CA PHE A 49 14.85 -7.80 -23.12
C PHE A 49 14.63 -7.64 -21.60
N HIS A 50 13.41 -7.21 -21.31
CA HIS A 50 12.83 -6.89 -20.02
C HIS A 50 13.46 -7.64 -18.81
N THR A 51 13.80 -6.85 -17.77
CA THR A 51 14.05 -7.21 -16.36
C THR A 51 15.33 -7.94 -15.91
N SER A 52 16.03 -8.75 -16.73
CA SER A 52 17.11 -9.58 -16.17
C SER A 52 18.53 -8.97 -16.24
N PHE A 53 18.81 -8.12 -17.24
CA PHE A 53 20.16 -7.53 -17.44
C PHE A 53 20.29 -6.08 -16.94
N GLN A 54 19.24 -5.53 -16.34
CA GLN A 54 19.21 -4.13 -15.93
C GLN A 54 20.19 -3.88 -14.77
N GLU A 55 20.33 -4.80 -13.82
CA GLU A 55 21.19 -4.61 -12.64
C GLU A 55 22.68 -4.36 -12.96
N PRO A 56 23.37 -5.19 -13.77
CA PRO A 56 24.78 -4.93 -14.09
C PRO A 56 24.98 -3.69 -14.97
N ILE A 57 24.07 -3.44 -15.92
CA ILE A 57 24.15 -2.28 -16.82
C ILE A 57 23.95 -0.97 -16.03
N ILE A 58 23.02 -0.95 -15.07
CA ILE A 58 22.76 0.20 -14.21
C ILE A 58 23.93 0.45 -13.26
N VAL A 59 24.54 -0.59 -12.69
CA VAL A 59 25.72 -0.44 -11.82
C VAL A 59 26.91 0.13 -12.59
N ALA A 60 27.20 -0.41 -13.77
CA ALA A 60 28.28 0.08 -14.64
C ALA A 60 28.07 1.55 -15.05
N LEU A 61 26.82 1.90 -15.41
CA LEU A 61 26.48 3.25 -15.85
C LEU A 61 26.39 4.25 -14.70
N SER A 62 25.96 3.81 -13.51
CA SER A 62 25.96 4.64 -12.30
C SER A 62 27.36 5.10 -11.89
N HIS A 63 28.38 4.28 -12.14
CA HIS A 63 29.78 4.63 -11.87
C HIS A 63 30.31 5.71 -12.82
N LEU A 64 29.76 5.80 -14.04
CA LEU A 64 30.17 6.77 -15.05
C LEU A 64 29.58 8.17 -14.78
N HIS A 65 28.37 8.24 -14.22
CA HIS A 65 27.64 9.50 -14.00
C HIS A 65 27.77 10.09 -12.59
N LYS A 66 28.27 9.36 -11.58
CA LYS A 66 28.29 9.81 -10.17
C LYS A 66 29.21 11.00 -9.83
N GLY A 67 30.00 11.51 -10.78
CA GLY A 67 31.05 12.50 -10.51
C GLY A 67 30.96 13.84 -11.27
N LYS A 68 30.01 14.06 -12.17
CA LYS A 68 30.04 15.23 -13.08
C LYS A 68 28.74 16.03 -13.01
N GLY A 69 28.82 17.26 -12.50
CA GLY A 69 27.68 18.14 -12.30
C GLY A 69 26.87 18.41 -13.58
N PRO A 70 25.55 18.70 -13.45
CA PRO A 70 24.59 18.74 -14.55
C PRO A 70 24.92 19.78 -15.65
N LEU A 71 25.68 20.81 -15.30
CA LEU A 71 26.08 21.87 -16.23
C LEU A 71 27.21 21.45 -17.18
N ILE A 72 28.12 20.57 -16.74
CA ILE A 72 29.29 20.15 -17.52
C ILE A 72 28.85 19.13 -18.59
N VAL A 73 27.95 18.23 -18.23
CA VAL A 73 27.38 17.22 -19.13
C VAL A 73 26.61 17.87 -20.28
N ARG A 74 25.93 19.00 -20.02
CA ARG A 74 25.23 19.77 -21.06
C ARG A 74 26.19 20.40 -22.08
N ARG A 75 27.33 20.92 -21.62
CA ARG A 75 28.35 21.53 -22.50
C ARG A 75 29.09 20.51 -23.36
N ILE A 76 29.48 19.38 -22.77
CA ILE A 76 30.17 18.29 -23.49
C ILE A 76 29.27 17.75 -24.61
N ARG A 77 27.98 17.61 -24.36
CA ARG A 77 26.99 17.15 -25.35
C ARG A 77 26.88 18.08 -26.56
N ILE A 78 26.79 19.39 -26.30
CA ILE A 78 26.75 20.41 -27.36
C ILE A 78 28.05 20.39 -28.15
N LEU A 79 29.20 20.28 -27.48
CA LEU A 79 30.50 20.22 -28.15
C LEU A 79 30.64 18.98 -29.04
N MET A 80 30.22 17.81 -28.56
CA MET A 80 30.22 16.57 -29.36
C MET A 80 29.30 16.68 -30.58
N PHE A 81 28.14 17.32 -30.43
CA PHE A 81 27.21 17.56 -31.54
C PHE A 81 27.81 18.51 -32.58
N CYS A 82 28.47 19.59 -32.17
CA CYS A 82 29.17 20.50 -33.09
C CYS A 82 30.31 19.80 -33.85
N VAL A 83 31.10 18.95 -33.18
CA VAL A 83 32.15 18.15 -33.83
C VAL A 83 31.55 17.19 -34.86
N LEU A 84 30.39 16.62 -34.57
CA LEU A 84 29.69 15.78 -35.54
C LEU A 84 29.19 16.56 -36.75
N VAL A 85 28.54 17.71 -36.53
CA VAL A 85 28.08 18.59 -37.62
C VAL A 85 29.26 19.03 -38.47
N TYR A 86 30.41 19.31 -37.86
CA TYR A 86 31.64 19.65 -38.58
C TYR A 86 32.14 18.49 -39.45
N TRP A 87 32.15 17.27 -38.94
CA TRP A 87 32.52 16.07 -39.71
C TRP A 87 31.55 15.81 -40.87
N VAL A 88 30.24 15.87 -40.61
CA VAL A 88 29.19 15.69 -41.63
C VAL A 88 29.27 16.78 -42.70
N TYR A 89 29.49 18.03 -42.28
CA TYR A 89 29.65 19.16 -43.19
C TYR A 89 30.89 18.98 -44.07
N SER A 90 32.02 18.59 -43.49
CA SER A 90 33.25 18.30 -44.23
C SER A 90 33.05 17.20 -45.28
N THR A 91 32.43 16.08 -44.90
CA THR A 91 32.11 14.98 -45.84
C THR A 91 31.11 15.41 -46.92
N SER A 92 30.10 16.19 -46.55
CA SER A 92 29.07 16.69 -47.48
C SER A 92 29.62 17.71 -48.48
N VAL A 93 30.54 18.59 -48.06
CA VAL A 93 31.23 19.55 -48.94
C VAL A 93 32.11 18.83 -49.96
N ILE A 94 32.83 17.79 -49.54
CA ILE A 94 33.64 16.95 -50.44
C ILE A 94 32.75 16.21 -51.45
N PHE A 95 31.56 15.77 -51.02
CA PHE A 95 30.59 15.13 -51.90
C PHE A 95 29.99 16.10 -52.92
N TYR A 96 29.63 17.32 -52.51
CA TYR A 96 29.05 18.33 -53.39
C TYR A 96 30.07 18.82 -54.43
N SER A 97 31.31 19.07 -54.01
CA SER A 97 32.39 19.47 -54.92
C SER A 97 32.72 18.39 -55.95
N ARG A 98 32.65 17.11 -55.57
CA ARG A 98 32.88 15.96 -56.46
C ARG A 98 31.69 15.62 -57.36
N ARG A 99 30.46 15.96 -56.98
CA ARG A 99 29.26 15.84 -57.84
C ARG A 99 29.25 16.85 -58.99
N ILE A 100 29.80 18.05 -58.77
CA ILE A 100 29.78 19.13 -59.76
C ILE A 100 30.90 18.95 -60.80
N PHE A 101 32.06 18.43 -60.40
CA PHE A 101 33.17 18.11 -61.31
C PHE A 101 33.05 16.67 -61.84
N HIS A 102 32.27 16.47 -62.92
CA HIS A 102 32.25 15.22 -63.70
C HIS A 102 33.61 14.98 -64.39
N GLY A 103 34.55 14.35 -63.67
CA GLY A 103 35.79 13.79 -64.22
C GLY A 103 35.70 12.27 -64.43
N PRO A 104 36.55 11.67 -65.28
CA PRO A 104 36.46 10.25 -65.65
C PRO A 104 36.58 9.34 -64.42
N ILE A 105 35.63 8.42 -64.32
CA ILE A 105 35.35 7.60 -63.15
C ILE A 105 36.41 6.50 -63.06
N ASN A 106 37.27 6.59 -62.07
CA ASN A 106 38.21 5.52 -61.73
C ASN A 106 37.57 4.65 -60.63
N TRP A 107 37.36 3.37 -60.93
CA TRP A 107 36.69 2.38 -60.07
C TRP A 107 37.24 2.31 -58.62
N ARG A 108 38.51 2.65 -58.43
CA ARG A 108 39.17 2.69 -57.12
C ARG A 108 38.68 3.85 -56.25
N ASP A 109 38.30 4.95 -56.88
CA ASP A 109 37.89 6.16 -56.19
C ASP A 109 36.40 6.12 -55.80
N ASP A 110 35.62 5.21 -56.39
CA ASP A 110 34.23 4.93 -56.00
C ASP A 110 34.16 4.09 -54.71
N VAL A 111 35.02 3.07 -54.58
CA VAL A 111 35.08 2.23 -53.38
C VAL A 111 35.55 3.04 -52.16
N ALA A 112 36.56 3.91 -52.34
CA ALA A 112 37.05 4.78 -51.28
C ALA A 112 36.00 5.81 -50.83
N LEU A 113 35.20 6.33 -51.77
CA LEU A 113 34.12 7.27 -51.47
C LEU A 113 32.97 6.59 -50.72
N ASN A 114 32.53 5.41 -51.17
CA ASN A 114 31.48 4.64 -50.50
C ASN A 114 31.89 4.25 -49.08
N LEU A 115 33.17 3.91 -48.87
CA LEU A 115 33.72 3.63 -47.55
C LEU A 115 33.68 4.85 -46.62
N LEU A 116 34.03 6.04 -47.13
CA LEU A 116 33.97 7.28 -46.36
C LEU A 116 32.53 7.68 -45.98
N ILE A 117 31.58 7.49 -46.89
CA ILE A 117 30.15 7.71 -46.62
C ILE A 117 29.64 6.72 -45.57
N LEU A 118 30.00 5.44 -45.71
CA LEU A 118 29.63 4.41 -44.74
C LEU A 118 30.20 4.75 -43.36
N GLN A 119 31.48 5.12 -43.29
CA GLN A 119 32.12 5.54 -42.05
C GLN A 119 31.44 6.76 -41.41
N ALA A 120 31.09 7.79 -42.20
CA ALA A 120 30.39 8.96 -41.71
C ALA A 120 28.99 8.64 -41.17
N SER A 121 28.25 7.76 -41.85
CA SER A 121 26.92 7.31 -41.38
C SER A 121 26.99 6.46 -40.12
N LEU A 122 28.00 5.58 -39.98
CA LEU A 122 28.21 4.78 -38.77
C LEU A 122 28.55 5.66 -37.56
N LEU A 123 29.40 6.66 -37.76
CA LEU A 123 29.78 7.62 -36.70
C LEU A 123 28.57 8.47 -36.27
N GLY A 124 27.73 8.85 -37.24
CA GLY A 124 26.41 9.46 -37.02
C GLY A 124 25.49 8.59 -36.16
N PHE A 125 25.35 7.31 -36.52
CA PHE A 125 24.49 6.36 -35.83
C PHE A 125 24.94 6.14 -34.38
N SER A 126 26.25 5.95 -34.15
CA SER A 126 26.78 5.76 -32.80
C SER A 126 26.57 6.98 -31.89
N LEU A 127 26.74 8.20 -32.42
CA LEU A 127 26.45 9.40 -31.64
C LEU A 127 24.97 9.51 -31.27
N PHE A 128 24.08 9.15 -32.20
CA PHE A 128 22.64 9.13 -31.95
C PHE A 128 22.27 8.07 -30.89
N ALA A 129 22.81 6.86 -31.01
CA ALA A 129 22.66 5.79 -30.04
C ALA A 129 23.07 6.24 -28.63
N TRP A 130 24.25 6.85 -28.48
CA TRP A 130 24.72 7.40 -27.22
C TRP A 130 23.78 8.45 -26.63
N MET A 131 23.24 9.35 -27.47
CA MET A 131 22.31 10.39 -27.03
C MET A 131 20.97 9.80 -26.55
N VAL A 132 20.47 8.77 -27.22
CA VAL A 132 19.27 8.04 -26.80
C VAL A 132 19.53 7.31 -25.48
N LEU A 133 20.69 6.67 -25.31
CA LEU A 133 21.07 5.99 -24.07
C LEU A 133 21.13 6.96 -22.87
N ASP A 134 21.71 8.15 -23.04
CA ASP A 134 21.78 9.16 -21.97
C ASP A 134 20.40 9.67 -21.54
N LYS A 135 19.42 9.68 -22.46
CA LYS A 135 18.03 10.05 -22.15
C LYS A 135 17.20 8.90 -21.59
N LEU A 136 17.51 7.67 -21.96
CA LEU A 136 16.84 6.48 -21.49
C LEU A 136 17.26 6.08 -20.07
N TYR A 137 18.51 6.41 -19.68
CA TYR A 137 19.04 6.14 -18.34
C TYR A 137 18.17 6.64 -17.17
N PRO A 138 17.78 7.93 -17.10
CA PRO A 138 16.96 8.42 -16.00
C PRO A 138 15.57 7.75 -15.95
N VAL A 139 14.99 7.43 -17.11
CA VAL A 139 13.68 6.78 -17.20
C VAL A 139 13.73 5.36 -16.61
N ILE A 140 14.78 4.59 -16.92
CA ILE A 140 14.96 3.25 -16.36
C ILE A 140 15.17 3.31 -14.84
N MET A 141 15.99 4.25 -14.37
CA MET A 141 16.25 4.44 -12.93
C MET A 141 14.97 4.79 -12.15
N GLU A 142 14.07 5.57 -12.74
CA GLU A 142 12.80 5.92 -12.12
C GLU A 142 11.87 4.70 -11.99
N HIS A 143 11.86 3.79 -12.96
CA HIS A 143 11.10 2.55 -12.84
C HIS A 143 11.61 1.63 -11.71
N ASP A 144 12.92 1.59 -11.47
CA ASP A 144 13.50 0.78 -10.39
C ASP A 144 13.28 1.38 -9.00
N SER A 145 13.38 2.70 -8.87
CA SER A 145 13.10 3.37 -7.59
C SER A 145 11.63 3.22 -7.21
N VAL A 146 10.71 3.40 -8.17
CA VAL A 146 9.28 3.21 -7.97
C VAL A 146 8.97 1.75 -7.60
N ARG A 147 9.57 0.76 -8.26
CA ARG A 147 9.39 -0.65 -7.90
C ARG A 147 9.88 -0.97 -6.48
N LYS A 148 10.99 -0.39 -6.03
CA LYS A 148 11.50 -0.58 -4.67
C LYS A 148 10.57 0.04 -3.63
N ILE A 149 10.01 1.22 -3.91
CA ILE A 149 9.05 1.89 -3.04
C ILE A 149 7.76 1.06 -2.93
N ILE A 150 7.22 0.58 -4.06
CA ILE A 150 6.02 -0.25 -4.09
C ILE A 150 6.22 -1.54 -3.29
N LYS A 151 7.36 -2.24 -3.47
CA LYS A 151 7.66 -3.47 -2.70
C LYS A 151 7.78 -3.20 -1.20
N ALA A 152 8.39 -2.08 -0.80
CA ALA A 152 8.51 -1.71 0.60
C ALA A 152 7.13 -1.40 1.21
N GLU A 153 6.28 -0.69 0.47
CA GLU A 153 4.93 -0.36 0.90
C GLU A 153 4.03 -1.61 1.00
N GLU A 154 4.18 -2.57 0.09
CA GLU A 154 3.43 -3.83 0.11
C GLU A 154 3.75 -4.68 1.35
N ILE A 155 5.04 -4.78 1.73
CA ILE A 155 5.46 -5.48 2.96
C ILE A 155 4.84 -4.82 4.20
N LEU A 156 4.90 -3.49 4.30
CA LEU A 156 4.31 -2.75 5.42
C LEU A 156 2.79 -2.90 5.48
N LEU A 157 2.12 -2.96 4.32
CA LEU A 157 0.69 -3.18 4.23
C LEU A 157 0.31 -4.60 4.66
N GLN A 158 1.14 -5.59 4.35
CA GLN A 158 0.95 -6.97 4.79
C GLN A 158 1.13 -7.13 6.31
N GLU A 159 2.16 -6.50 6.90
CA GLU A 159 2.34 -6.46 8.36
C GLU A 159 1.17 -5.80 9.08
N ARG A 160 0.67 -4.66 8.55
CA ARG A 160 -0.52 -4.00 9.10
C ARG A 160 -1.77 -4.87 9.02
N LYS A 161 -1.96 -5.61 7.92
CA LYS A 161 -3.09 -6.55 7.79
C LYS A 161 -3.01 -7.64 8.86
N LEU A 162 -1.83 -8.21 9.09
CA LEU A 162 -1.63 -9.24 10.12
C LEU A 162 -1.90 -8.69 11.53
N LEU A 163 -1.39 -7.50 11.86
CA LEU A 163 -1.69 -6.81 13.11
C LEU A 163 -3.19 -6.52 13.30
N MET A 164 -3.86 -6.08 12.22
CA MET A 164 -5.29 -5.79 12.25
C MET A 164 -6.12 -7.07 12.44
N GLU A 165 -5.71 -8.19 11.83
CA GLU A 165 -6.34 -9.48 12.02
C GLU A 165 -6.19 -9.96 13.48
N ASP A 166 -4.99 -9.84 14.06
CA ASP A 166 -4.74 -10.20 15.47
C ASP A 166 -5.57 -9.33 16.43
N HIS A 167 -5.58 -8.01 16.22
CA HIS A 167 -6.45 -7.10 16.96
C HIS A 167 -7.93 -7.45 16.79
N GLY A 168 -8.35 -7.86 15.59
CA GLY A 168 -9.70 -8.33 15.30
C GLY A 168 -10.06 -9.57 16.11
N ARG A 169 -9.16 -10.56 16.20
CA ARG A 169 -9.32 -11.77 17.02
C ARG A 169 -9.41 -11.44 18.50
N VAL A 170 -8.53 -10.57 19.01
CA VAL A 170 -8.56 -10.11 20.42
C VAL A 170 -9.88 -9.39 20.72
N LEU A 171 -10.33 -8.52 19.83
CA LEU A 171 -11.58 -7.79 20.01
C LEU A 171 -12.79 -8.74 19.97
N GLN A 172 -12.81 -9.71 19.04
CA GLN A 172 -13.83 -10.76 19.02
C GLN A 172 -13.84 -11.60 20.31
N GLY A 173 -12.66 -11.94 20.84
CA GLY A 173 -12.53 -12.63 22.13
C GLY A 173 -13.15 -11.82 23.28
N LYS A 174 -12.85 -10.52 23.36
CA LYS A 174 -13.46 -9.62 24.35
C LYS A 174 -14.98 -9.50 24.17
N ILE A 175 -15.47 -9.41 22.94
CA ILE A 175 -16.92 -9.38 22.66
C ILE A 175 -17.59 -10.67 23.15
N ALA A 176 -16.98 -11.83 22.88
CA ALA A 176 -17.50 -13.11 23.36
C ALA A 176 -17.50 -13.19 24.89
N GLU A 177 -16.44 -12.74 25.55
CA GLU A 177 -16.34 -12.68 27.01
C GLU A 177 -17.41 -11.76 27.63
N LEU A 178 -17.56 -10.54 27.10
CA LEU A 178 -18.59 -9.60 27.54
C LEU A 178 -19.99 -10.17 27.33
N ARG A 179 -20.23 -10.84 26.20
CA ARG A 179 -21.51 -11.49 25.92
C ARG A 179 -21.82 -12.63 26.90
N ALA A 180 -20.81 -13.41 27.28
CA ALA A 180 -20.95 -14.44 28.31
C ALA A 180 -21.27 -13.83 29.69
N LYS A 181 -20.57 -12.75 30.07
CA LYS A 181 -20.84 -12.01 31.32
C LYS A 181 -22.26 -11.43 31.34
N MET A 182 -22.71 -10.85 30.22
CA MET A 182 -24.06 -10.30 30.08
C MET A 182 -25.11 -11.39 30.22
N LYS A 183 -24.94 -12.55 29.56
CA LYS A 183 -25.85 -13.69 29.68
C LYS A 183 -25.91 -14.23 31.10
N LYS A 184 -24.78 -14.31 31.81
CA LYS A 184 -24.73 -14.71 33.22
C LYS A 184 -25.51 -13.75 34.11
N LEU A 185 -25.30 -12.44 33.94
CA LEU A 185 -26.05 -11.42 34.68
C LEU A 185 -27.55 -11.49 34.38
N GLU A 186 -27.94 -11.75 33.13
CA GLU A 186 -29.34 -11.91 32.73
C GLU A 186 -29.99 -13.10 33.44
N THR A 187 -29.32 -14.25 33.51
CA THR A 187 -29.84 -15.42 34.22
C THR A 187 -29.93 -15.18 35.72
N ASP A 188 -28.96 -14.51 36.33
CA ASP A 188 -28.98 -14.15 37.74
C ASP A 188 -30.13 -13.18 38.06
N CYS A 189 -30.38 -12.21 37.18
CA CYS A 189 -31.49 -11.27 37.28
C CYS A 189 -32.84 -12.00 37.18
N LYS A 190 -33.00 -12.88 36.18
CA LYS A 190 -34.22 -13.70 36.03
C LYS A 190 -34.48 -14.58 37.26
N MET A 191 -33.45 -15.22 37.81
CA MET A 191 -33.57 -16.01 39.03
C MET A 191 -33.97 -15.15 40.24
N LYS A 192 -33.39 -13.96 40.39
CA LYS A 192 -33.77 -13.04 41.47
C LYS A 192 -35.22 -12.56 41.32
N ALA A 193 -35.67 -12.30 40.10
CA ALA A 193 -37.04 -11.90 39.81
C ALA A 193 -38.06 -12.99 40.18
N THR A 194 -37.80 -14.26 39.83
CA THR A 194 -38.70 -15.37 40.21
C THR A 194 -38.71 -15.61 41.72
N LYS A 195 -37.56 -15.49 42.39
CA LYS A 195 -37.48 -15.54 43.86
C LYS A 195 -38.28 -14.42 44.51
N ALA A 196 -38.16 -13.19 44.02
CA ALA A 196 -38.92 -12.04 44.51
C ALA A 196 -40.42 -12.22 44.28
N GLN A 197 -40.82 -12.77 43.12
CA GLN A 197 -42.23 -13.07 42.82
C GLN A 197 -42.79 -14.16 43.74
N ALA A 198 -42.03 -15.23 44.02
CA ALA A 198 -42.42 -16.27 44.96
C ALA A 198 -42.57 -15.71 46.39
N ALA A 199 -41.62 -14.88 46.83
CA ALA A 199 -41.71 -14.19 48.12
C ALA A 199 -42.93 -13.26 48.18
N GLY A 200 -43.20 -12.50 47.10
CA GLY A 200 -44.38 -11.65 46.99
C GLY A 200 -45.69 -12.44 47.06
N ALA A 201 -45.78 -13.61 46.43
CA ALA A 201 -46.94 -14.48 46.51
C ALA A 201 -47.16 -15.02 47.93
N ILE A 202 -46.08 -15.37 48.65
CA ILE A 202 -46.14 -15.79 50.06
C ILE A 202 -46.65 -14.64 50.93
N VAL A 203 -46.11 -13.43 50.76
CA VAL A 203 -46.55 -12.23 51.50
C VAL A 203 -48.02 -11.93 51.22
N LEU A 204 -48.46 -12.05 49.98
CA LEU A 204 -49.86 -11.81 49.59
C LEU A 204 -50.79 -12.87 50.19
N LYS A 205 -50.39 -14.15 50.19
CA LYS A 205 -51.14 -15.21 50.86
C LYS A 205 -51.24 -14.96 52.36
N LEU A 206 -50.14 -14.57 53.00
CA LEU A 206 -50.10 -14.24 54.43
C LEU A 206 -50.99 -13.03 54.76
N LYS A 207 -50.96 -11.99 53.91
CA LYS A 207 -51.84 -10.82 54.02
C LYS A 207 -53.32 -11.21 53.99
N ASN A 208 -53.73 -12.05 53.05
CA ASN A 208 -55.12 -12.51 52.94
C ASN A 208 -55.54 -13.33 54.18
N GLN A 209 -54.63 -14.15 54.73
CA GLN A 209 -54.89 -14.86 55.99
C GLN A 209 -55.08 -13.90 57.17
N PHE A 210 -54.29 -12.82 57.23
CA PHE A 210 -54.48 -11.77 58.24
C PHE A 210 -55.79 -10.99 58.05
N GLU A 211 -56.17 -10.63 56.82
CA GLU A 211 -57.46 -9.98 56.53
C GLU A 211 -58.64 -10.88 56.94
N GLU A 212 -58.58 -12.19 56.67
CA GLU A 212 -59.62 -13.13 57.11
C GLU A 212 -59.71 -13.22 58.63
N LEU A 213 -58.57 -13.28 59.32
CA LEU A 213 -58.52 -13.30 60.78
C LEU A 213 -59.11 -12.01 61.37
N HIS A 214 -58.80 -10.85 60.76
CA HIS A 214 -59.32 -9.55 61.18
C HIS A 214 -60.86 -9.51 61.07
N LEU A 215 -61.43 -10.00 59.97
CA LEU A 215 -62.89 -10.07 59.81
C LEU A 215 -63.55 -10.98 60.85
N LYS A 216 -62.91 -12.10 61.21
CA LYS A 216 -63.40 -12.99 62.28
C LYS A 216 -63.35 -12.29 63.64
N TYR A 217 -62.29 -11.52 63.88
CA TYR A 217 -62.15 -10.73 65.09
C TYR A 217 -63.24 -9.66 65.20
N ASP A 218 -63.47 -8.88 64.14
CA ASP A 218 -64.51 -7.84 64.09
C ASP A 218 -65.91 -8.42 64.36
N ARG A 219 -66.23 -9.58 63.75
CA ARG A 219 -67.50 -10.28 64.00
C ARG A 219 -67.65 -10.74 65.46
N LEU A 220 -66.58 -11.26 66.07
CA LEU A 220 -66.60 -11.68 67.48
C LEU A 220 -66.81 -10.48 68.41
N LEU A 221 -66.22 -9.34 68.05
CA LEU A 221 -66.34 -8.09 68.78
C LEU A 221 -67.80 -7.59 68.73
N GLU A 222 -68.42 -7.62 67.56
CA GLU A 222 -69.85 -7.29 67.37
C GLU A 222 -70.78 -8.22 68.17
N TYR A 223 -70.48 -9.53 68.20
CA TYR A 223 -71.24 -10.49 69.01
C TYR A 223 -71.11 -10.21 70.51
N ASN A 224 -69.90 -9.89 70.99
CA ASN A 224 -69.68 -9.48 72.38
C ASN A 224 -70.44 -8.19 72.73
N HIS A 225 -70.48 -7.20 71.84
CA HIS A 225 -71.29 -5.99 72.04
C HIS A 225 -72.78 -6.31 72.11
N THR A 226 -73.27 -7.20 71.26
CA THR A 226 -74.66 -7.65 71.26
C THR A 226 -75.01 -8.36 72.58
N LEU A 227 -74.14 -9.27 73.04
CA LEU A 227 -74.30 -9.94 74.35
C LEU A 227 -74.31 -8.93 75.50
N ARG A 228 -73.40 -7.95 75.49
CA ARG A 228 -73.38 -6.86 76.49
C ARG A 228 -74.69 -6.07 76.47
N ASN A 229 -75.21 -5.72 75.30
CA ASN A 229 -76.48 -5.02 75.18
C ASN A 229 -77.65 -5.89 75.70
N GLN A 230 -77.68 -7.18 75.35
CA GLN A 230 -78.66 -8.12 75.89
C GLN A 230 -78.60 -8.19 77.42
N LEU A 231 -77.41 -8.32 78.00
CA LEU A 231 -77.22 -8.34 79.45
C LEU A 231 -77.71 -7.05 80.11
N HIS A 232 -77.36 -5.89 79.54
CA HIS A 232 -77.79 -4.59 80.07
C HIS A 232 -79.31 -4.43 80.04
N THR A 233 -79.99 -4.96 79.01
CA THR A 233 -81.47 -4.99 78.96
C THR A 233 -82.09 -5.93 79.98
N LEU A 234 -81.43 -7.03 80.35
CA LEU A 234 -81.91 -7.93 81.40
C LEU A 234 -81.70 -7.31 82.79
N VAL A 235 -80.56 -6.68 83.03
CA VAL A 235 -80.26 -5.96 84.28
C VAL A 235 -81.27 -4.83 84.51
N SER A 236 -81.59 -4.03 83.48
CA SER A 236 -82.60 -2.97 83.62
C SER A 236 -84.02 -3.52 83.84
N LYS A 237 -84.36 -4.67 83.24
CA LYS A 237 -85.63 -5.37 83.51
C LYS A 237 -85.71 -5.95 84.93
N LEU A 238 -84.60 -6.45 85.47
CA LEU A 238 -84.52 -6.93 86.87
C LEU A 238 -84.60 -5.77 87.87
N SER A 239 -83.93 -4.66 87.59
CA SER A 239 -83.97 -3.45 88.42
C SER A 239 -85.36 -2.81 88.52
N ASN A 240 -86.25 -3.09 87.55
CA ASN A 240 -87.65 -2.66 87.58
C ASN A 240 -88.57 -3.64 88.34
N LYS A 241 -88.06 -4.78 88.82
CA LYS A 241 -88.86 -5.83 89.45
C LYS A 241 -88.56 -6.12 90.91
N ASP A 242 -87.39 -5.79 91.45
CA ASP A 242 -87.09 -6.01 92.87
C ASP A 242 -86.19 -4.92 93.48
N THR A 243 -86.49 -4.57 94.74
CA THR A 243 -85.78 -3.65 95.64
C THR A 243 -84.37 -4.14 96.04
N GLU A 244 -83.34 -3.33 95.74
CA GLU A 244 -81.97 -3.25 96.32
C GLU A 244 -80.89 -4.34 96.00
N PRO A 245 -79.56 -4.06 96.12
CA PRO A 245 -78.68 -3.55 95.05
C PRO A 245 -77.49 -4.50 94.71
N ILE A 246 -76.93 -4.45 93.47
CA ILE A 246 -75.59 -5.04 93.17
C ILE A 246 -74.82 -4.17 92.15
N CYS A 247 -73.73 -3.56 92.60
CA CYS A 247 -72.72 -2.94 91.75
C CYS A 247 -71.96 -4.02 90.97
N VAL A 248 -72.04 -3.99 89.64
CA VAL A 248 -71.15 -4.77 88.78
C VAL A 248 -69.91 -3.93 88.51
N THR A 249 -68.79 -4.36 89.07
CA THR A 249 -67.45 -3.83 88.85
C THR A 249 -67.05 -3.96 87.39
N GLU A 250 -66.61 -2.86 86.81
CA GLU A 250 -66.11 -2.76 85.45
C GLU A 250 -64.74 -3.45 85.36
N VAL A 251 -64.70 -4.65 84.77
CA VAL A 251 -63.43 -5.33 84.45
C VAL A 251 -62.86 -4.68 83.20
N VAL A 252 -61.95 -3.73 83.43
CA VAL A 252 -61.05 -3.16 82.44
C VAL A 252 -60.18 -4.28 81.86
N TRP A 253 -60.29 -4.51 80.56
CA TRP A 253 -59.38 -5.39 79.82
C TRP A 253 -58.10 -4.62 79.48
N PRO A 254 -56.89 -5.15 79.78
CA PRO A 254 -55.63 -4.53 79.40
C PRO A 254 -55.18 -5.06 78.04
N PHE A 255 -55.74 -4.53 76.96
CA PHE A 255 -55.18 -4.65 75.60
C PHE A 255 -55.54 -3.34 74.89
N GLY A 256 -54.67 -2.36 74.65
CA GLY A 256 -53.22 -2.39 74.47
C GLY A 256 -52.91 -2.02 73.01
N ARG A 257 -52.54 -0.74 72.80
CA ARG A 257 -51.85 -0.09 71.66
C ARG A 257 -52.12 -0.52 70.22
#